data_AF-A0A6H1A7R4-F1
#
_entry.id   AF-A0A6H1A7R4-F1
#
_cell.length_a   1.000
_cell.length_b   1.000
_cell.length_c   1.000
_cell.angle_alpha   90.00
_cell.angle_beta   90.00
_cell.angle_gamma   90.00
#
_symmetry.space_group_name_H-M   'P 1'
#
loop_
_entity.id
_entity.type
_entity.pdbx_description
1 polymer ?
#
loop_
_entity_poly.entity_id
_entity_poly.type
_entity_poly.pdbx_seq_one_letter_code
_entity_poly.pdbx_strand_id
1 'polypeptide(L)'
;MIKLSLLKPTGHLTLGNLLGALRPMVAGQSEGRCFYGIADLHALTVPHDPAALRSLSVETARLLLAVGLDESTLFVQSRVPAHSELSFLLESTVHTGELNRMIQFKEKGRDQPATRASLYTYPALMAADILLYRPEQVPVGDDQRQHVELTRDLALRFNRTYGEVFTVPEIVTPPAGARVMNLQEPTTKMGKSHVDGAGIIHLLDAPDVVRRKIARAVTDSDVGAAAVRADRTEKPGVTNLLDILEACGGSAAGVTTYGALKSAVTDAVVAQLEPIQKRYADLDDASVSAVFEEGAATCRQVTAPVLAAARTAMGLA
;
A
#
# COMPACT_ATOMS: atom_id res chain seq x y z
N MET A 1 -17.51 -11.05 -1.32
CA MET A 1 -16.18 -10.99 -0.69
C MET A 1 -15.87 -9.54 -0.30
N ILE A 2 -15.22 -9.32 0.85
CA ILE A 2 -14.76 -8.00 1.30
C ILE A 2 -13.28 -7.86 0.97
N LYS A 3 -12.90 -6.76 0.32
CA LYS A 3 -11.50 -6.41 0.03
C LYS A 3 -11.14 -5.16 0.82
N LEU A 4 -10.02 -5.18 1.53
CA LEU A 4 -9.56 -4.06 2.36
C LEU A 4 -8.07 -3.79 2.08
N SER A 5 -7.73 -2.53 1.84
CA SER A 5 -6.33 -2.11 1.79
C SER A 5 -6.20 -0.64 2.17
N LEU A 6 -5.25 -0.31 3.03
CA LEU A 6 -4.96 1.08 3.38
C LEU A 6 -3.52 1.43 2.99
N LEU A 7 -3.35 2.59 2.36
CA LEU A 7 -2.05 3.12 1.96
C LEU A 7 -1.62 4.22 2.94
N LYS A 8 -0.37 4.14 3.43
CA LYS A 8 0.19 5.17 4.29
C LYS A 8 0.61 6.40 3.46
N PRO A 9 0.16 7.62 3.82
CA PRO A 9 0.53 8.84 3.11
C PRO A 9 1.91 9.38 3.59
N THR A 10 2.96 8.56 3.50
CA THR A 10 4.32 8.92 3.97
C THR A 10 5.32 9.19 2.84
N GLY A 11 4.85 9.18 1.59
CA GLY A 11 5.62 9.53 0.41
C GLY A 11 4.76 9.45 -0.84
N HIS A 12 5.29 9.92 -1.96
CA HIS A 12 4.61 9.92 -3.25
C HIS A 12 4.41 8.48 -3.76
N LEU A 13 3.23 8.19 -4.31
CA LEU A 13 2.96 6.89 -4.93
C LEU A 13 3.90 6.65 -6.11
N THR A 14 4.40 5.43 -6.22
CA THR A 14 5.41 5.02 -7.20
C THR A 14 4.81 4.11 -8.27
N LEU A 15 5.54 3.91 -9.36
CA LEU A 15 5.21 2.92 -10.39
C LEU A 15 5.02 1.51 -9.78
N GLY A 16 5.80 1.18 -8.74
CA GLY A 16 5.62 -0.07 -7.99
C GLY A 16 4.28 -0.15 -7.26
N ASN A 17 3.75 0.96 -6.76
CA ASN A 17 2.40 0.99 -6.17
C ASN A 17 1.33 0.80 -7.25
N LEU A 18 1.46 1.46 -8.41
CA LEU A 18 0.52 1.33 -9.51
C LEU A 18 0.42 -0.11 -10.02
N LEU A 19 1.56 -0.69 -10.43
CA LEU A 19 1.58 -2.00 -11.07
C LEU A 19 1.40 -3.15 -10.07
N GLY A 20 1.88 -2.98 -8.84
CA GLY A 20 1.85 -4.03 -7.83
C GLY A 20 0.59 -4.07 -6.96
N ALA A 21 -0.12 -2.95 -6.79
CA ALA A 21 -1.25 -2.85 -5.87
C ALA A 21 -2.49 -2.18 -6.48
N LEU A 22 -2.35 -0.97 -7.02
CA LEU A 22 -3.52 -0.19 -7.47
C LEU A 22 -4.21 -0.83 -8.68
N ARG A 23 -3.46 -1.35 -9.65
CA ARG A 23 -4.06 -1.99 -10.83
C ARG A 23 -4.84 -3.27 -10.47
N PRO A 24 -4.31 -4.20 -9.65
CA PRO A 24 -5.13 -5.30 -9.12
C PRO A 24 -6.38 -4.82 -8.35
N MET A 25 -6.30 -3.73 -7.59
CA MET A 25 -7.46 -3.16 -6.89
C MET A 25 -8.53 -2.67 -7.88
N VAL A 26 -8.14 -1.93 -8.92
CA VAL A 26 -9.03 -1.45 -9.98
C VAL A 26 -9.68 -2.63 -10.72
N ALA A 27 -8.92 -3.66 -11.06
CA ALA A 27 -9.47 -4.85 -11.72
C ALA A 27 -10.47 -5.60 -10.83
N GLY A 28 -10.28 -5.56 -9.51
CA GLY A 28 -11.08 -6.28 -8.54
C GLY A 28 -12.25 -5.50 -7.93
N GLN A 29 -12.45 -4.23 -8.28
CA GLN A 29 -13.40 -3.35 -7.57
C GLN A 29 -14.86 -3.76 -7.76
N SER A 30 -15.20 -4.40 -8.89
CA SER A 30 -16.54 -4.88 -9.22
C SER A 30 -16.88 -6.26 -8.63
N GLU A 31 -15.91 -6.96 -8.03
CA GLU A 31 -16.06 -8.35 -7.55
C GLU A 31 -16.55 -8.45 -6.10
N GLY A 32 -16.81 -7.33 -5.43
CA GLY A 32 -17.24 -7.34 -4.04
C GLY A 32 -17.26 -5.97 -3.38
N ARG A 33 -17.28 -5.96 -2.05
CA ARG A 33 -17.25 -4.72 -1.26
C ARG A 33 -15.80 -4.33 -1.02
N CYS A 34 -15.35 -3.29 -1.70
CA CYS A 34 -13.97 -2.85 -1.66
C CYS A 34 -13.84 -1.59 -0.80
N PHE A 35 -13.04 -1.68 0.25
CA PHE A 35 -12.70 -0.58 1.15
C PHE A 35 -11.22 -0.24 0.96
N TYR A 36 -10.94 0.88 0.30
CA TYR A 36 -9.58 1.34 0.07
C TYR A 36 -9.36 2.67 0.75
N GLY A 37 -8.38 2.73 1.66
CA GLY A 37 -8.23 3.87 2.54
C GLY A 37 -6.85 4.49 2.58
N ILE A 38 -6.79 5.67 3.17
CA ILE A 38 -5.54 6.36 3.51
C ILE A 38 -5.29 6.17 5.01
N ALA A 39 -4.24 5.44 5.36
CA ALA A 39 -3.84 5.13 6.74
C ALA A 39 -3.03 6.29 7.36
N ASP A 40 -3.68 7.44 7.55
CA ASP A 40 -3.06 8.63 8.10
C ASP A 40 -2.72 8.52 9.59
N LEU A 41 -3.48 7.75 10.40
CA LEU A 41 -3.12 7.49 11.80
C LEU A 41 -1.83 6.66 11.91
N HIS A 42 -1.62 5.69 11.02
CA HIS A 42 -0.36 4.93 10.97
C HIS A 42 0.84 5.80 10.61
N ALA A 43 0.65 6.89 9.85
CA ALA A 43 1.72 7.84 9.56
C ALA A 43 2.20 8.59 10.81
N LEU A 44 1.37 8.70 11.86
CA LEU A 44 1.72 9.34 13.13
C LEU A 44 2.66 8.51 14.01
N THR A 45 2.91 7.25 13.66
CA THR A 45 3.76 6.33 14.44
C THR A 45 5.24 6.75 14.46
N VAL A 46 5.64 7.63 13.54
CA VAL A 46 6.99 8.20 13.42
C VAL A 46 6.92 9.73 13.39
N PRO A 47 8.04 10.45 13.63
CA PRO A 47 8.10 11.89 13.39
C PRO A 47 7.59 12.25 11.99
N HIS A 48 6.72 13.26 11.92
CA HIS A 48 6.12 13.71 10.66
C HIS A 48 5.96 15.23 10.68
N ASP A 49 5.95 15.83 9.49
CA ASP A 49 5.52 17.20 9.28
C ASP A 49 4.00 17.21 9.01
N PRO A 50 3.19 17.94 9.80
CA PRO A 50 1.75 18.06 9.57
C PRO A 50 1.37 18.62 8.20
N ALA A 51 2.17 19.53 7.63
CA ALA A 51 1.91 20.09 6.32
C ALA A 51 2.13 19.03 5.22
N ALA A 52 3.26 18.32 5.28
CA ALA A 52 3.56 17.21 4.38
C ALA A 52 2.49 16.10 4.47
N LEU A 53 2.10 15.67 5.67
CA LEU A 53 1.07 14.63 5.85
C LEU A 53 -0.26 15.01 5.18
N ARG A 54 -0.70 16.27 5.36
CA ARG A 54 -1.92 16.78 4.73
C ARG A 54 -1.78 16.77 3.21
N SER A 55 -0.68 17.30 2.68
CA SER A 55 -0.41 17.37 1.24
C SER A 55 -0.40 15.98 0.60
N LEU A 56 0.33 15.04 1.20
CA LEU A 56 0.44 13.66 0.71
C LEU A 56 -0.88 12.90 0.81
N SER A 57 -1.70 13.18 1.82
CA SER A 57 -3.03 12.58 1.94
C SER A 57 -3.96 13.06 0.83
N VAL A 58 -3.94 14.36 0.50
CA VAL A 58 -4.73 14.94 -0.62
C VAL A 58 -4.24 14.40 -1.96
N GLU A 59 -2.93 14.36 -2.18
CA GLU A 59 -2.34 13.79 -3.40
C GLU A 59 -2.73 12.31 -3.56
N THR A 60 -2.61 11.52 -2.49
CA THR A 60 -2.99 10.11 -2.50
C THR A 60 -4.48 9.95 -2.81
N ALA A 61 -5.34 10.74 -2.17
CA ALA A 61 -6.79 10.68 -2.40
C ALA A 61 -7.14 10.93 -3.87
N ARG A 62 -6.57 11.98 -4.45
CA ARG A 62 -6.79 12.32 -5.86
C ARG A 62 -6.18 11.28 -6.80
N LEU A 63 -5.01 10.71 -6.47
CA LEU A 63 -4.40 9.63 -7.24
C LEU A 63 -5.24 8.35 -7.23
N LEU A 64 -5.83 7.95 -6.09
CA LEU A 64 -6.71 6.78 -6.01
C LEU A 64 -7.92 6.91 -6.96
N LEU A 65 -8.50 8.10 -7.06
CA LEU A 65 -9.52 8.39 -8.06
C LEU A 65 -8.97 8.41 -9.48
N ALA A 66 -7.82 9.05 -9.71
CA ALA A 66 -7.21 9.14 -11.04
C ALA A 66 -6.82 7.79 -11.65
N VAL A 67 -6.46 6.81 -10.81
CA VAL A 67 -6.19 5.43 -11.28
C VAL A 67 -7.47 4.63 -11.57
N GLY A 68 -8.64 5.12 -11.15
CA GLY A 68 -9.94 4.52 -11.43
C GLY A 68 -10.51 3.63 -10.32
N LEU A 69 -10.29 3.96 -9.05
CA LEU A 69 -10.93 3.28 -7.91
C LEU A 69 -12.29 3.90 -7.52
N ASP A 70 -12.96 4.56 -8.45
CA ASP A 70 -14.22 5.28 -8.21
C ASP A 70 -15.43 4.39 -7.87
N GLU A 71 -15.38 3.09 -8.18
CA GLU A 71 -16.43 2.14 -7.78
C GLU A 71 -16.21 1.55 -6.37
N SER A 72 -15.08 1.88 -5.73
CA SER A 72 -14.74 1.41 -4.38
C SER A 72 -15.16 2.39 -3.30
N THR A 73 -15.32 1.92 -2.06
CA THR A 73 -15.45 2.80 -0.90
C THR A 73 -14.08 3.38 -0.54
N LEU A 74 -13.86 4.65 -0.90
CA LEU A 74 -12.63 5.39 -0.61
C LEU A 74 -12.76 6.21 0.67
N PHE A 75 -11.80 6.11 1.60
CA PHE A 75 -11.90 6.82 2.87
C PHE A 75 -10.54 7.23 3.45
N VAL A 76 -10.55 8.16 4.40
CA VAL A 76 -9.38 8.47 5.24
C VAL A 76 -9.58 7.83 6.61
N GLN A 77 -8.59 7.11 7.11
CA GLN A 77 -8.66 6.35 8.36
C GLN A 77 -9.13 7.23 9.54
N SER A 78 -8.53 8.40 9.73
CA SER A 78 -8.92 9.35 10.79
C SER A 78 -10.36 9.88 10.70
N ARG A 79 -11.05 9.74 9.56
CA ARG A 79 -12.46 10.16 9.37
C ARG A 79 -13.48 9.11 9.81
N VAL A 80 -13.00 7.95 10.27
CA VAL A 80 -13.81 6.83 10.77
C VAL A 80 -13.38 6.54 12.22
N PRO A 81 -14.03 7.15 13.23
CA PRO A 81 -13.59 7.08 14.63
C PRO A 81 -13.45 5.66 15.19
N ALA A 82 -14.22 4.72 14.64
CA ALA A 82 -14.22 3.33 15.06
C ALA A 82 -12.83 2.68 15.00
N HIS A 83 -11.94 3.11 14.10
CA HIS A 83 -10.56 2.61 14.03
C HIS A 83 -9.79 2.91 15.32
N SER A 84 -9.83 4.16 15.78
CA SER A 84 -9.16 4.57 17.01
C SER A 84 -9.82 3.98 18.26
N GLU A 85 -11.16 3.95 18.29
CA GLU A 85 -11.89 3.36 19.42
C GLU A 85 -11.62 1.86 19.57
N LEU A 86 -11.73 1.08 18.48
CA LEU A 86 -11.46 -0.35 18.54
C LEU A 86 -9.97 -0.64 18.80
N SER A 87 -9.06 0.18 18.29
CA SER A 87 -7.62 0.05 18.58
C SER A 87 -7.37 -0.02 20.08
N PHE A 88 -7.99 0.86 20.88
CA PHE A 88 -7.82 0.86 22.33
C PHE A 88 -8.38 -0.41 23.01
N LEU A 89 -9.51 -0.92 22.53
CA LEU A 89 -10.07 -2.18 23.02
C LEU A 89 -9.15 -3.37 22.71
N LEU A 90 -8.53 -3.38 21.52
CA LEU A 90 -7.58 -4.42 21.12
C LEU A 90 -6.22 -4.27 21.81
N GLU A 91 -5.79 -3.04 22.14
CA GLU A 91 -4.64 -2.79 23.02
C GLU A 91 -4.87 -3.41 24.41
N SER A 92 -6.11 -3.45 24.88
CA SER A 92 -6.49 -4.11 26.13
C SER A 92 -6.53 -5.64 26.03
N THR A 93 -6.40 -6.18 24.82
CA THR A 93 -6.41 -7.63 24.52
C THR A 93 -5.00 -8.15 24.19
N VAL A 94 -4.15 -7.33 23.58
CA VAL A 94 -2.78 -7.71 23.20
C VAL A 94 -1.84 -7.76 24.39
N HIS A 95 -0.87 -8.67 24.36
CA HIS A 95 0.18 -8.74 25.37
C HIS A 95 1.46 -8.05 24.89
N THR A 96 2.15 -7.40 25.82
CA THR A 96 3.45 -6.75 25.55
C THR A 96 4.48 -7.72 24.95
N GLY A 97 4.46 -8.99 25.36
CA GLY A 97 5.33 -10.02 24.79
C GLY A 97 5.16 -10.22 23.28
N GLU A 98 3.94 -10.05 22.75
CA GLU A 98 3.63 -10.17 21.33
C GLU A 98 4.17 -8.97 20.56
N LEU A 99 3.91 -7.76 21.08
CA LEU A 99 4.41 -6.51 20.51
C LEU A 99 5.95 -6.45 20.52
N ASN A 100 6.58 -6.93 21.60
CA ASN A 100 8.04 -7.01 21.73
C ASN A 100 8.69 -7.91 20.66
N ARG A 101 7.95 -8.87 20.08
CA ARG A 101 8.44 -9.77 19.03
C ARG A 101 8.23 -9.23 17.62
N MET A 102 7.54 -8.10 17.45
CA MET A 102 7.29 -7.51 16.14
C MET A 102 8.61 -7.04 15.51
N ILE A 103 8.92 -7.60 14.34
CA ILE A 103 10.17 -7.31 13.61
C ILE A 103 10.21 -5.82 13.25
N GLN A 104 9.09 -5.28 12.75
CA GLN A 104 9.01 -3.87 12.36
C GLN A 104 9.23 -2.91 13.53
N PHE A 105 8.79 -3.25 14.76
CA PHE A 105 9.07 -2.45 15.95
C PHE A 105 10.57 -2.44 16.26
N LYS A 106 11.21 -3.62 16.24
CA LYS A 106 12.66 -3.76 16.50
C LYS A 106 13.50 -3.03 15.46
N GLU A 107 13.17 -3.17 14.18
CA GLU A 107 13.93 -2.56 13.09
C GLU A 107 13.78 -1.03 13.08
N LYS A 108 12.55 -0.51 13.21
CA LYS A 108 12.33 0.95 13.23
C LYS A 108 12.81 1.63 14.50
N GLY A 109 12.91 0.89 15.61
CA GLY A 109 13.39 1.40 16.89
C GLY A 109 14.90 1.29 17.10
N ARG A 110 15.63 0.46 16.32
CA ARG A 110 17.03 0.12 16.57
C ARG A 110 17.96 1.34 16.67
N ASP A 111 17.77 2.30 15.78
CA ASP A 111 18.66 3.45 15.63
C ASP A 111 18.02 4.76 16.12
N GLN A 112 16.95 4.67 16.92
CA GLN A 112 16.22 5.83 17.42
C GLN A 112 16.51 6.05 18.92
N PRO A 113 16.81 7.28 19.36
CA PRO A 113 17.08 7.57 20.78
C PRO A 113 15.85 7.35 21.67
N ALA A 114 14.65 7.49 21.09
CA ALA A 114 13.38 7.15 21.69
C ALA A 114 12.40 6.74 20.59
N THR A 115 11.47 5.86 20.92
CA THR A 115 10.37 5.47 20.01
C THR A 115 9.05 5.98 20.56
N ARG A 116 8.12 6.35 19.66
CA ARG A 116 6.76 6.70 20.07
C ARG A 116 6.05 5.45 20.56
N ALA A 117 5.23 5.58 21.60
CA ALA A 117 4.37 4.48 22.07
C ALA A 117 3.48 3.93 20.94
N SER A 118 3.00 4.80 20.05
CA SER A 118 2.24 4.40 18.86
C SER A 118 3.02 3.49 17.91
N LEU A 119 4.36 3.56 17.84
CA LEU A 119 5.15 2.60 17.06
C LEU A 119 5.10 1.18 17.66
N TYR A 120 4.88 1.09 18.97
CA TYR A 120 4.70 -0.17 19.69
C TYR A 120 3.27 -0.69 19.57
N THR A 121 2.27 0.20 19.64
CA THR A 121 0.85 -0.20 19.68
C THR A 121 0.13 -0.25 18.33
N TYR A 122 0.70 0.33 17.25
CA TYR A 122 0.03 0.29 15.93
C TYR A 122 -0.34 -1.11 15.40
N PRO A 123 0.29 -2.24 15.79
CA PRO A 123 -0.22 -3.54 15.39
C PRO A 123 -1.66 -3.80 15.88
N ALA A 124 -2.06 -3.24 17.03
CA ALA A 124 -3.45 -3.28 17.50
C ALA A 124 -4.35 -2.37 16.66
N LEU A 125 -3.86 -1.19 16.22
CA LEU A 125 -4.57 -0.33 15.28
C LEU A 125 -4.78 -1.03 13.92
N MET A 126 -3.76 -1.73 13.42
CA MET A 126 -3.88 -2.51 12.18
C MET A 126 -4.88 -3.66 12.33
N ALA A 127 -4.91 -4.32 13.50
CA ALA A 127 -5.93 -5.31 13.79
C ALA A 127 -7.34 -4.68 13.81
N ALA A 128 -7.49 -3.48 14.39
CA ALA A 128 -8.76 -2.76 14.36
C ALA A 128 -9.19 -2.42 12.93
N ASP A 129 -8.27 -1.91 12.11
CA ASP A 129 -8.52 -1.59 10.71
C ASP A 129 -9.08 -2.79 9.94
N ILE A 130 -8.60 -4.00 10.24
CA ILE A 130 -9.04 -5.24 9.59
C ILE A 130 -10.38 -5.71 10.17
N LEU A 131 -10.47 -5.89 11.49
CA LEU A 131 -11.59 -6.57 12.13
C LEU A 131 -12.90 -5.77 12.05
N LEU A 132 -12.84 -4.44 11.96
CA LEU A 132 -14.03 -3.59 11.80
C LEU A 132 -14.83 -3.89 10.53
N TYR A 133 -14.17 -4.35 9.46
CA TYR A 133 -14.82 -4.63 8.18
C TYR A 133 -15.15 -6.12 8.02
N ARG A 134 -14.74 -6.97 8.97
CA ARG A 134 -15.00 -8.42 8.97
C ARG A 134 -14.65 -9.13 7.64
N PRO A 135 -13.42 -8.94 7.09
CA PRO A 135 -13.02 -9.66 5.89
C PRO A 135 -12.86 -11.16 6.18
N GLU A 136 -13.31 -11.99 5.25
CA GLU A 136 -13.07 -13.44 5.29
C GLU A 136 -11.60 -13.76 4.99
N GLN A 137 -10.98 -12.98 4.10
CA GLN A 137 -9.60 -13.17 3.65
C GLN A 137 -8.86 -11.83 3.63
N VAL A 138 -7.59 -11.85 4.03
CA VAL A 138 -6.70 -10.69 3.94
C VAL A 138 -5.49 -11.04 3.07
N PRO A 139 -5.38 -10.45 1.88
CA PRO A 139 -4.20 -10.62 1.04
C PRO A 139 -3.03 -9.88 1.68
N VAL A 140 -1.95 -10.59 1.99
CA VAL A 140 -0.81 -10.02 2.71
C VAL A 140 0.52 -10.39 2.04
N GLY A 141 1.38 -9.38 1.88
CA GLY A 141 2.78 -9.61 1.51
C GLY A 141 3.60 -10.12 2.70
N ASP A 142 4.78 -10.69 2.43
CA ASP A 142 5.65 -11.26 3.46
C ASP A 142 6.01 -10.26 4.57
N ASP A 143 6.08 -8.96 4.25
CA ASP A 143 6.44 -7.87 5.17
C ASP A 143 5.34 -7.54 6.20
N GLN A 144 4.07 -7.86 5.89
CA GLN A 144 2.92 -7.59 6.77
C GLN A 144 2.33 -8.87 7.39
N ARG A 145 2.81 -10.06 7.00
CA ARG A 145 2.30 -11.35 7.50
C ARG A 145 2.24 -11.40 9.02
N GLN A 146 3.29 -10.97 9.71
CA GLN A 146 3.33 -11.00 11.18
C GLN A 146 2.21 -10.19 11.85
N HIS A 147 1.81 -9.05 11.27
CA HIS A 147 0.72 -8.24 11.81
C HIS A 147 -0.66 -8.87 11.57
N VAL A 148 -0.85 -9.55 10.44
CA VAL A 148 -2.12 -10.24 10.16
C VAL A 148 -2.24 -11.50 11.02
N GLU A 149 -1.13 -12.20 11.30
CA GLU A 149 -1.13 -13.28 12.31
C GLU A 149 -1.51 -12.74 13.70
N LEU A 150 -0.94 -11.61 14.13
CA LEU A 150 -1.35 -10.96 15.37
C LEU A 150 -2.85 -10.60 15.35
N THR A 151 -3.35 -10.07 14.24
CA THR A 151 -4.78 -9.75 14.09
C THR A 151 -5.67 -10.97 14.30
N ARG A 152 -5.28 -12.13 13.77
CA ARG A 152 -5.98 -13.39 13.99
C ARG A 152 -5.93 -13.84 15.44
N ASP A 153 -4.76 -13.77 16.08
CA ASP A 153 -4.58 -14.11 17.49
C ASP A 153 -5.43 -13.22 18.41
N LEU A 154 -5.52 -11.93 18.11
CA LEU A 154 -6.36 -10.98 18.83
C LEU A 154 -7.84 -11.27 18.64
N ALA A 155 -8.28 -11.56 17.42
CA ALA A 155 -9.68 -11.93 17.15
C ALA A 155 -10.08 -13.21 17.90
N LEU A 156 -9.25 -14.26 17.84
CA LEU A 156 -9.48 -15.52 18.55
C LEU A 156 -9.50 -15.32 20.07
N ARG A 157 -8.56 -14.54 20.60
CA ARG A 157 -8.49 -14.26 22.04
C ARG A 157 -9.70 -13.45 22.51
N PHE A 158 -10.05 -12.39 21.79
CA PHE A 158 -11.22 -11.58 22.10
C PHE A 158 -12.48 -12.45 22.12
N ASN A 159 -12.69 -13.25 21.07
CA ASN A 159 -13.87 -14.09 20.94
C ASN A 159 -13.98 -15.12 22.08
N ARG A 160 -12.86 -15.73 22.48
CA ARG A 160 -12.83 -16.68 23.60
C ARG A 160 -13.14 -16.02 24.95
N THR A 161 -12.68 -14.79 25.16
CA THR A 161 -12.80 -14.10 26.45
C THR A 161 -14.16 -13.41 26.60
N TYR A 162 -14.64 -12.74 25.55
CA TYR A 162 -15.81 -11.84 25.62
C TYR A 162 -17.02 -12.35 24.81
N GLY A 163 -16.87 -13.40 24.01
CA GLY A 163 -17.90 -13.92 23.10
C GLY A 163 -17.62 -13.63 21.63
N GLU A 164 -18.24 -14.39 20.73
CA GLU A 164 -17.98 -14.32 19.28
C GLU A 164 -18.44 -12.98 18.66
N VAL A 165 -17.48 -12.06 18.46
CA VAL A 165 -17.72 -10.75 17.84
C VAL A 165 -17.01 -10.63 16.49
N PHE A 166 -15.77 -11.10 16.40
CA PHE A 166 -14.93 -10.91 15.21
C PHE A 166 -14.89 -12.13 14.30
N THR A 167 -14.96 -11.90 13.00
CA THR A 167 -14.53 -12.87 11.99
C THR A 167 -13.01 -12.99 12.04
N VAL A 168 -12.49 -14.21 12.14
CA VAL A 168 -11.04 -14.47 12.10
C VAL A 168 -10.61 -14.56 10.63
N PRO A 169 -9.86 -13.58 10.09
CA PRO A 169 -9.56 -13.53 8.67
C PRO A 169 -8.55 -14.62 8.28
N GLU A 170 -8.78 -15.30 7.16
CA GLU A 170 -7.78 -16.18 6.56
C GLU A 170 -6.67 -15.37 5.88
N ILE A 171 -5.43 -15.81 6.07
CA ILE A 171 -4.29 -15.21 5.37
C ILE A 171 -4.20 -15.86 4.01
N VAL A 172 -4.29 -15.03 2.97
CA VAL A 172 -4.08 -15.47 1.59
C VAL A 172 -2.89 -14.76 1.00
N THR A 173 -2.12 -15.49 0.18
CA THR A 173 -1.06 -14.89 -0.61
C THR A 173 -1.73 -14.24 -1.83
N PRO A 174 -1.56 -12.93 -2.06
CA PRO A 174 -2.14 -12.30 -3.24
C PRO A 174 -1.53 -12.93 -4.51
N PRO A 175 -2.31 -13.03 -5.61
CA PRO A 175 -1.73 -13.33 -6.91
C PRO A 175 -0.61 -12.32 -7.19
N ALA A 176 0.50 -12.79 -7.76
CA ALA A 176 1.69 -11.98 -7.94
C ALA A 176 1.39 -10.75 -8.82
N GLY A 177 1.30 -9.57 -8.20
CA GLY A 177 1.37 -8.29 -8.91
C GLY A 177 2.79 -8.06 -9.45
N ALA A 178 2.93 -7.12 -10.38
CA ALA A 178 4.26 -6.80 -10.91
C ALA A 178 5.17 -6.28 -9.79
N ARG A 179 6.28 -6.98 -9.55
CA ARG A 179 7.27 -6.59 -8.54
C ARG A 179 8.28 -5.64 -9.15
N VAL A 180 8.02 -4.34 -9.02
CA VAL A 180 8.91 -3.30 -9.53
C VAL A 180 10.06 -3.05 -8.54
N MET A 181 11.29 -3.21 -9.01
CA MET A 181 12.51 -2.98 -8.24
C MET A 181 13.07 -1.58 -8.49
N ASN A 182 13.91 -1.10 -7.57
CA ASN A 182 14.57 0.18 -7.67
C ASN A 182 15.51 0.19 -8.90
N LEU A 183 15.46 1.27 -9.70
CA LEU A 183 16.24 1.36 -10.95
C LEU A 183 17.75 1.49 -10.73
N GLN A 184 18.20 1.92 -9.55
CA GLN A 184 19.62 2.01 -9.19
C GLN A 184 20.09 0.80 -8.37
N GLU A 185 19.18 0.21 -7.59
CA GLU A 185 19.45 -0.96 -6.75
C GLU A 185 18.43 -2.07 -7.08
N PRO A 186 18.62 -2.82 -8.17
CA PRO A 186 17.60 -3.73 -8.70
C PRO A 186 17.30 -4.95 -7.79
N THR A 187 18.02 -5.10 -6.68
CA THR A 187 17.76 -6.09 -5.63
C THR A 187 16.83 -5.58 -4.53
N THR A 188 16.52 -4.28 -4.49
CA THR A 188 15.62 -3.65 -3.52
C THR A 188 14.30 -3.23 -4.17
N LYS A 189 13.18 -3.38 -3.46
CA LYS A 189 11.85 -3.00 -3.97
C LYS A 189 11.77 -1.48 -4.13
N MET A 190 11.16 -0.99 -5.20
CA MET A 190 10.94 0.44 -5.42
C MET A 190 10.13 1.04 -4.25
N GLY A 191 10.58 2.19 -3.72
CA GLY A 191 9.89 2.92 -2.66
C GLY A 191 10.13 2.44 -1.22
N LYS A 192 11.01 1.45 -0.99
CA LYS A 192 11.28 0.93 0.37
C LYS A 192 11.93 1.96 1.31
N SER A 193 12.72 2.90 0.80
CA SER A 193 13.52 3.82 1.64
C SER A 193 12.89 5.21 1.88
N HIS A 194 11.72 5.55 1.30
CA HIS A 194 11.14 6.92 1.31
C HIS A 194 12.07 8.07 0.88
N VAL A 195 13.34 7.80 0.54
CA VAL A 195 14.30 8.75 0.02
C VAL A 195 14.12 8.81 -1.49
N ASP A 196 13.70 9.97 -1.98
CA ASP A 196 13.58 10.22 -3.41
C ASP A 196 14.94 10.09 -4.11
N GLY A 197 14.92 9.55 -5.33
CA GLY A 197 16.14 9.36 -6.09
C GLY A 197 15.90 8.86 -7.51
N ALA A 198 16.99 8.71 -8.27
CA ALA A 198 16.95 8.22 -9.65
C ALA A 198 16.41 6.78 -9.78
N GLY A 199 16.32 6.07 -8.66
CA GLY A 199 15.83 4.69 -8.54
C GLY A 199 14.31 4.52 -8.52
N ILE A 200 13.56 5.61 -8.37
CA ILE A 200 12.12 5.56 -8.06
C ILE A 200 11.37 6.41 -9.08
N ILE A 201 10.38 5.82 -9.75
CA ILE A 201 9.45 6.56 -10.63
C ILE A 201 8.19 6.85 -9.81
N HIS A 202 7.81 8.11 -9.69
CA HIS A 202 6.56 8.53 -9.07
C HIS A 202 5.46 8.65 -10.12
N LEU A 203 4.20 8.48 -9.70
CA LEU A 203 3.06 8.53 -10.64
C LEU A 203 2.87 9.91 -11.28
N LEU A 204 3.31 10.96 -10.60
CA LEU A 204 3.25 12.34 -11.07
C LEU A 204 4.60 12.84 -11.64
N ASP A 205 5.58 11.96 -11.87
CA ASP A 205 6.81 12.34 -12.57
C ASP A 205 6.47 12.75 -14.01
N ALA A 206 6.94 13.93 -14.43
CA ALA A 206 6.81 14.37 -15.82
C ALA A 206 7.55 13.41 -16.79
N PRO A 207 7.12 13.30 -18.06
CA PRO A 207 7.72 12.38 -19.03
C PRO A 207 9.25 12.48 -19.14
N ASP A 208 9.81 13.69 -19.11
CA ASP A 208 11.27 13.88 -19.15
C ASP A 208 11.99 13.39 -17.89
N VAL A 209 11.34 13.46 -16.72
CA VAL A 209 11.88 12.90 -15.48
C VAL A 209 11.92 11.38 -15.58
N VAL A 210 10.82 10.76 -16.03
CA VAL A 210 10.72 9.31 -16.27
C VAL A 210 11.82 8.85 -17.23
N ARG A 211 11.96 9.53 -18.37
CA ARG A 211 13.01 9.25 -19.37
C ARG A 211 14.41 9.30 -18.76
N ARG A 212 14.73 10.34 -17.99
CA ARG A 212 16.05 10.47 -17.33
C ARG A 212 16.30 9.37 -16.31
N LYS A 213 15.30 8.99 -15.50
CA LYS A 213 15.41 7.94 -14.49
C LYS A 213 15.65 6.57 -15.13
N ILE A 214 14.88 6.22 -16.17
CA ILE A 214 15.02 4.95 -16.89
C ILE A 214 16.32 4.89 -17.69
N ALA A 215 16.73 5.99 -18.34
CA ALA A 215 18.03 6.05 -19.03
C ALA A 215 19.21 5.70 -18.11
N ARG A 216 19.12 6.12 -16.84
CA ARG A 216 20.11 5.86 -15.79
C ARG A 216 19.91 4.53 -15.06
N ALA A 217 18.89 3.75 -15.39
CA ALA A 217 18.67 2.46 -14.73
C ALA A 217 19.91 1.57 -14.85
N VAL A 218 20.32 0.96 -13.75
CA VAL A 218 21.48 0.09 -13.68
C VAL A 218 21.18 -1.19 -14.44
N THR A 219 22.09 -1.54 -15.35
CA THR A 219 22.14 -2.81 -16.07
C THR A 219 23.50 -3.44 -15.82
N ASP A 220 23.65 -4.71 -16.18
CA ASP A 220 24.96 -5.35 -16.23
C ASP A 220 25.78 -4.88 -17.45
N SER A 221 26.97 -5.46 -17.62
CA SER A 221 27.94 -5.12 -18.66
C SER A 221 27.99 -6.12 -19.82
N ASP A 222 27.06 -7.08 -19.92
CA ASP A 222 27.04 -8.04 -21.02
C ASP A 222 26.85 -7.34 -22.37
N VAL A 223 27.41 -7.97 -23.41
CA VAL A 223 27.33 -7.50 -24.80
C VAL A 223 26.82 -8.62 -25.72
N GLY A 224 26.26 -8.24 -26.87
CA GLY A 224 25.81 -9.17 -27.91
C GLY A 224 24.30 -9.34 -27.99
N ALA A 225 23.84 -10.11 -28.98
CA ALA A 225 22.43 -10.22 -29.35
C ALA A 225 21.54 -10.85 -28.25
N ALA A 226 22.13 -11.61 -27.32
CA ALA A 226 21.44 -12.24 -26.19
C ALA A 226 21.56 -11.46 -24.88
N ALA A 227 22.09 -10.23 -24.91
CA ALA A 227 22.28 -9.41 -23.71
C ALA A 227 20.94 -9.02 -23.06
N VAL A 228 19.90 -8.76 -23.85
CA VAL A 228 18.55 -8.48 -23.34
C VAL A 228 17.82 -9.80 -23.05
N ARG A 229 17.93 -10.30 -21.82
CA ARG A 229 17.25 -11.51 -21.36
C ARG A 229 16.91 -11.41 -19.87
N ALA A 230 15.83 -12.08 -19.47
CA ALA A 230 15.45 -12.18 -18.08
C ALA A 230 16.34 -13.19 -17.34
N ASP A 231 16.91 -12.75 -16.22
CA ASP A 231 17.68 -13.53 -15.27
C ASP A 231 17.77 -12.73 -13.96
N ARG A 232 16.99 -13.13 -12.95
CA ARG A 232 16.91 -12.39 -11.68
C ARG A 232 18.21 -12.44 -10.87
N THR A 233 19.06 -13.43 -11.10
CA THR A 233 20.30 -13.61 -10.35
C THR A 233 21.44 -12.85 -11.01
N GLU A 234 21.68 -13.09 -12.29
CA GLU A 234 22.83 -12.51 -13.00
C GLU A 234 22.52 -11.13 -13.59
N LYS A 235 21.24 -10.85 -13.91
CA LYS A 235 20.81 -9.64 -14.63
C LYS A 235 19.60 -8.97 -13.97
N PRO A 236 19.64 -8.67 -12.67
CA PRO A 236 18.48 -8.16 -11.94
C PRO A 236 17.97 -6.82 -12.52
N GLY A 237 18.88 -5.95 -12.99
CA GLY A 237 18.51 -4.67 -13.60
C GLY A 237 17.79 -4.81 -14.94
N VAL A 238 18.29 -5.66 -15.83
CA VAL A 238 17.67 -5.95 -17.14
C VAL A 238 16.33 -6.66 -16.93
N THR A 239 16.27 -7.61 -16.01
CA THR A 239 15.03 -8.33 -15.67
C THR A 239 13.97 -7.37 -15.13
N ASN A 240 14.35 -6.44 -14.25
CA ASN A 240 13.43 -5.43 -13.75
C ASN A 240 12.85 -4.56 -14.88
N LEU A 241 13.68 -4.14 -15.84
CA LEU A 241 13.21 -3.38 -17.00
C LEU A 241 12.27 -4.19 -17.90
N LEU A 242 12.55 -5.47 -18.12
CA LEU A 242 11.67 -6.38 -18.86
C LEU A 242 10.33 -6.57 -18.13
N ASP A 243 10.36 -6.82 -16.82
CA ASP A 243 9.18 -6.96 -15.98
C ASP A 243 8.31 -5.68 -16.04
N ILE A 244 8.93 -4.49 -15.97
CA ILE A 244 8.22 -3.20 -16.09
C ILE A 244 7.60 -3.06 -17.49
N LEU A 245 8.35 -3.38 -18.55
CA LEU A 245 7.87 -3.26 -19.93
C LEU A 245 6.62 -4.12 -20.16
N GLU A 246 6.70 -5.41 -19.79
CA GLU A 246 5.60 -6.35 -19.91
C GLU A 246 4.41 -5.92 -19.05
N ALA A 247 4.66 -5.52 -17.80
CA ALA A 247 3.61 -5.02 -16.92
C ALA A 247 2.96 -3.74 -17.48
N CYS A 248 3.66 -2.91 -18.25
CA CYS A 248 3.06 -1.75 -18.91
C CYS A 248 2.36 -2.09 -20.25
N GLY A 249 2.27 -3.37 -20.63
CA GLY A 249 1.67 -3.84 -21.86
C GLY A 249 2.58 -3.73 -23.09
N GLY A 250 3.86 -3.45 -22.90
CA GLY A 250 4.86 -3.43 -23.96
C GLY A 250 5.44 -4.82 -24.25
N SER A 251 6.30 -4.89 -25.27
CA SER A 251 6.99 -6.12 -25.68
C SER A 251 8.47 -5.87 -25.91
N ALA A 252 9.30 -6.81 -25.46
CA ALA A 252 10.74 -6.83 -25.73
C ALA A 252 11.09 -7.54 -27.06
N ALA A 253 10.10 -7.92 -27.87
CA ALA A 253 10.35 -8.60 -29.14
C ALA A 253 11.24 -7.74 -30.06
N GLY A 254 12.37 -8.31 -30.50
CA GLY A 254 13.34 -7.60 -31.35
C GLY A 254 14.23 -6.59 -30.63
N VAL A 255 14.08 -6.42 -29.30
CA VAL A 255 14.94 -5.54 -28.50
C VAL A 255 16.23 -6.27 -28.14
N THR A 256 17.33 -5.86 -28.75
CA THR A 256 18.65 -6.52 -28.58
C THR A 256 19.68 -5.68 -27.84
N THR A 257 19.41 -4.40 -27.57
CA THR A 257 20.33 -3.50 -26.87
C THR A 257 19.68 -2.89 -25.63
N TYR A 258 20.48 -2.58 -24.60
CA TYR A 258 19.98 -1.92 -23.38
C TYR A 258 19.43 -0.52 -23.64
N GLY A 259 19.99 0.21 -24.61
CA GLY A 259 19.45 1.50 -25.03
C GLY A 259 18.03 1.38 -25.60
N ALA A 260 17.81 0.41 -26.49
CA ALA A 260 16.50 0.13 -27.05
C ALA A 260 15.50 -0.35 -25.98
N LEU A 261 15.94 -1.22 -25.04
CA LEU A 261 15.12 -1.66 -23.91
C LEU A 261 14.68 -0.47 -23.04
N LYS A 262 15.62 0.40 -22.66
CA LYS A 262 15.33 1.59 -21.86
C LYS A 262 14.38 2.56 -22.58
N SER A 263 14.50 2.70 -23.90
CA SER A 263 13.56 3.50 -24.70
C SER A 263 12.15 2.89 -24.67
N ALA A 264 12.03 1.59 -24.97
CA ALA A 264 10.75 0.88 -24.97
C ALA A 264 10.07 0.94 -23.59
N VAL A 265 10.83 0.77 -22.51
CA VAL A 265 10.32 0.91 -21.13
C VAL A 265 9.86 2.34 -20.87
N THR A 266 10.63 3.34 -21.31
CA THR A 266 10.24 4.75 -21.15
C THR A 266 8.91 5.03 -21.82
N ASP A 267 8.77 4.64 -23.08
CA ASP A 267 7.56 4.91 -23.86
C ASP A 267 6.35 4.19 -23.25
N ALA A 268 6.52 2.93 -22.83
CA ALA A 268 5.46 2.16 -22.17
C ALA A 268 5.05 2.76 -20.81
N VAL A 269 6.01 3.18 -19.97
CA VAL A 269 5.70 3.79 -18.67
C VAL A 269 5.00 5.14 -18.87
N VAL A 270 5.50 5.99 -19.77
CA VAL A 270 4.87 7.28 -20.06
C VAL A 270 3.44 7.10 -20.55
N ALA A 271 3.19 6.16 -21.47
CA ALA A 271 1.85 5.85 -21.96
C ALA A 271 0.89 5.37 -20.86
N GLN A 272 1.40 4.76 -19.79
CA GLN A 272 0.59 4.38 -18.62
C GLN A 272 0.31 5.56 -17.68
N LEU A 273 1.30 6.45 -17.49
CA LEU A 273 1.18 7.56 -16.55
C LEU A 273 0.39 8.75 -17.11
N GLU A 274 0.52 9.05 -18.40
CA GLU A 274 -0.17 10.18 -19.06
C GLU A 274 -1.69 10.23 -18.80
N PRO A 275 -2.48 9.16 -19.01
CA PRO A 275 -3.91 9.20 -18.74
C PRO A 275 -4.24 9.41 -17.25
N ILE A 276 -3.42 8.84 -16.34
CA ILE A 276 -3.57 9.03 -14.89
C ILE A 276 -3.28 10.48 -14.51
N GLN A 277 -2.20 11.06 -15.04
CA GLN A 277 -1.80 12.44 -14.78
C GLN A 277 -2.82 13.43 -15.33
N LYS A 278 -3.40 13.15 -16.51
CA LYS A 278 -4.49 13.95 -17.08
C LYS A 278 -5.72 13.91 -16.18
N ARG A 279 -6.20 12.70 -15.81
CA ARG A 279 -7.36 12.56 -14.91
C ARG A 279 -7.08 13.20 -13.55
N TYR A 280 -5.86 13.10 -13.02
CA TYR A 280 -5.46 13.77 -11.79
C TYR A 280 -5.54 15.30 -11.92
N ALA A 281 -5.14 15.88 -13.05
CA ALA A 281 -5.24 17.33 -13.26
C ALA A 281 -6.69 17.81 -13.44
N ASP A 282 -7.55 16.97 -14.02
CA ASP A 282 -8.96 17.28 -14.28
C ASP A 282 -9.86 17.16 -13.03
N LEU A 283 -9.38 16.50 -11.96
CA LEU A 283 -10.11 16.34 -10.70
C LEU A 283 -10.01 17.59 -9.82
N ASP A 284 -11.16 18.20 -9.53
CA ASP A 284 -11.27 19.30 -8.57
C ASP A 284 -11.33 18.81 -7.11
N ASP A 285 -10.95 19.68 -6.17
CA ASP A 285 -10.89 19.35 -4.73
C ASP A 285 -12.25 19.02 -4.12
N ALA A 286 -13.32 19.64 -4.62
CA ALA A 286 -14.65 19.43 -4.06
C ALA A 286 -15.19 18.04 -4.43
N SER A 287 -14.97 17.59 -5.67
CA SER A 287 -15.37 16.27 -6.13
C SER A 287 -14.59 15.16 -5.42
N VAL A 288 -13.27 15.32 -5.24
CA VAL A 288 -12.45 14.40 -4.44
C VAL A 288 -12.94 14.35 -2.99
N SER A 289 -13.18 15.50 -2.38
CA SER A 289 -13.64 15.57 -0.98
C SER A 289 -15.01 14.91 -0.81
N ALA A 290 -15.94 15.12 -1.75
CA ALA A 290 -17.27 14.52 -1.70
C ALA A 290 -17.22 12.99 -1.71
N VAL A 291 -16.40 12.40 -2.58
CA VAL A 291 -16.25 10.95 -2.65
C VAL A 291 -15.69 10.38 -1.34
N PHE A 292 -14.68 11.02 -0.75
CA PHE A 292 -14.08 10.55 0.50
C PHE A 292 -14.98 10.75 1.72
N GLU A 293 -15.84 11.78 1.73
CA GLU A 293 -16.86 11.96 2.78
C GLU A 293 -17.97 10.93 2.68
N GLU A 294 -18.43 10.60 1.47
CA GLU A 294 -19.39 9.51 1.23
C GLU A 294 -18.80 8.15 1.64
N GLY A 295 -17.56 7.87 1.26
CA GLY A 295 -16.90 6.63 1.65
C GLY A 295 -16.67 6.56 3.15
N ALA A 296 -16.32 7.67 3.82
CA ALA A 296 -16.24 7.71 5.28
C ALA A 296 -17.61 7.47 5.94
N ALA A 297 -18.71 8.00 5.38
CA ALA A 297 -20.06 7.73 5.87
C ALA A 297 -20.43 6.26 5.74
N THR A 298 -20.11 5.65 4.59
CA THR A 298 -20.28 4.21 4.35
C THR A 298 -19.49 3.39 5.36
N CYS A 299 -18.21 3.72 5.56
CA CYS A 299 -17.38 3.05 6.57
C CYS A 299 -18.00 3.16 7.96
N ARG A 300 -18.42 4.36 8.41
CA ARG A 300 -19.07 4.53 9.72
C ARG A 300 -20.29 3.64 9.89
N GLN A 301 -21.13 3.49 8.87
CA GLN A 301 -22.29 2.59 8.92
C GLN A 301 -21.88 1.12 9.06
N VAL A 302 -20.81 0.71 8.39
CA VAL A 302 -20.32 -0.68 8.41
C VAL A 302 -19.62 -1.02 9.72
N THR A 303 -18.83 -0.08 10.26
CA THR A 303 -17.98 -0.32 11.42
C THR A 303 -18.71 -0.12 12.74
N ALA A 304 -19.74 0.73 12.80
CA ALA A 304 -20.45 1.04 14.04
C ALA A 304 -21.07 -0.19 14.73
N PRO A 305 -21.76 -1.13 14.03
CA PRO A 305 -22.29 -2.33 14.66
C PRO A 305 -21.20 -3.23 15.25
N VAL A 306 -20.05 -3.32 14.58
CA VAL A 306 -18.92 -4.17 15.04
C VAL A 306 -18.29 -3.58 16.31
N LEU A 307 -18.07 -2.25 16.32
CA LEU A 307 -17.59 -1.56 17.51
C LEU A 307 -18.58 -1.67 18.68
N ALA A 308 -19.87 -1.49 18.42
CA ALA A 308 -20.91 -1.62 19.46
C ALA A 308 -20.95 -3.03 20.06
N ALA A 309 -20.82 -4.06 19.23
CA ALA A 309 -20.74 -5.45 19.69
C ALA A 309 -19.48 -5.68 20.55
N ALA A 310 -18.31 -5.17 20.12
CA ALA A 310 -17.08 -5.28 20.90
C ALA A 310 -17.19 -4.56 22.26
N ARG A 311 -17.74 -3.34 22.29
CA ARG A 311 -17.99 -2.57 23.52
C ARG A 311 -18.91 -3.31 24.48
N THR A 312 -20.04 -3.83 23.96
CA THR A 312 -21.01 -4.59 24.75
C THR A 312 -20.38 -5.86 25.33
N ALA A 313 -19.62 -6.60 24.53
CA ALA A 313 -18.93 -7.82 24.95
C ALA A 313 -17.89 -7.56 26.06
N MET A 314 -17.27 -6.37 26.05
CA MET A 314 -16.37 -5.91 27.12
C MET A 314 -17.08 -5.26 28.32
N GLY A 315 -18.42 -5.19 28.32
CA GLY A 315 -19.21 -4.60 29.40
C GLY A 315 -19.19 -3.07 29.45
N LEU A 316 -18.89 -2.40 28.33
CA LEU A 316 -18.93 -0.95 28.22
C LEU A 316 -20.34 -0.46 27.86
N ALA A 317 -20.73 0.68 28.42
CA ALA A 317 -22.00 1.36 28.15
C ALA A 317 -22.06 2.01 26.76
#